data_AF-A0A7H8NIQ8-F1
#
_entry.id   AF-A0A7H8NIQ8-F1
#
_cell.length_a   1.000
_cell.length_b   1.000
_cell.length_c   1.000
_cell.angle_alpha   90.00
_cell.angle_beta   90.00
_cell.angle_gamma   90.00
#
_symmetry.space_group_name_H-M   'P 1'
#
loop_
_entity.id
_entity.type
_entity.pdbx_description
1 polymer ?
#
loop_
_entity_poly.entity_id
_entity_poly.type
_entity_poly.pdbx_seq_one_letter_code
_entity_poly.pdbx_strand_id
1 'polypeptide(L)'
;MTVSVADIEVRLGRPVEPEQKPRVEAFIQDASALIADYCGSGYREDAPGIRAVLCSEVIRWLAVQPGIVSERVGDVEVQFGSSASAQQLSPAARTSLKRYRRKLTSISLTRGPDEVLQ
;
A
#
# COMPACT_ATOMS: atom_id res chain seq x y z
N MET A 1 -16.62 6.11 -2.77
CA MET A 1 -16.30 6.58 -1.41
C MET A 1 -14.85 6.23 -1.13
N THR A 2 -14.05 7.24 -0.86
CA THR A 2 -12.62 7.14 -0.54
C THR A 2 -12.44 6.64 0.90
N VAL A 3 -11.31 6.00 1.23
CA VAL A 3 -11.02 5.61 2.62
C VAL A 3 -10.71 6.86 3.45
N SER A 4 -11.24 6.93 4.66
CA SER A 4 -11.14 8.07 5.58
C SER A 4 -10.50 7.70 6.92
N VAL A 5 -10.21 8.71 7.75
CA VAL A 5 -9.72 8.50 9.13
C VAL A 5 -10.72 7.66 9.95
N ALA A 6 -12.02 7.84 9.75
CA ALA A 6 -13.05 7.07 10.45
C ALA A 6 -12.95 5.56 10.14
N ASP A 7 -12.62 5.19 8.89
CA ASP A 7 -12.40 3.78 8.53
C ASP A 7 -11.19 3.19 9.27
N ILE A 8 -10.16 4.01 9.51
CA ILE A 8 -8.99 3.61 10.28
C ILE A 8 -9.35 3.46 11.76
N GLU A 9 -10.07 4.40 12.35
CA GLU A 9 -10.54 4.35 13.75
C GLU A 9 -11.36 3.10 14.04
N VAL A 10 -12.31 2.78 13.15
CA VAL A 10 -13.15 1.58 13.26
C VAL A 10 -12.30 0.31 13.30
N ARG A 11 -11.22 0.24 12.51
CA ARG A 11 -10.34 -0.93 12.47
C ARG A 11 -9.27 -0.95 13.55
N LEU A 12 -8.83 0.21 13.99
CA LEU A 12 -7.89 0.36 15.10
C LEU A 12 -8.57 0.03 16.44
N GLY A 13 -9.90 0.14 16.51
CA GLY A 13 -10.69 -0.12 17.71
C GLY A 13 -10.60 1.00 18.75
N ARG A 14 -10.03 2.15 18.37
CA ARG A 14 -9.90 3.35 19.21
C ARG A 14 -9.92 4.60 18.33
N PRO A 15 -10.36 5.75 18.87
CA PRO A 15 -10.25 7.02 18.16
C PRO A 15 -8.79 7.39 17.88
N VAL A 16 -8.57 8.13 16.80
CA VAL A 16 -7.26 8.70 16.48
C VAL A 16 -7.19 10.08 17.11
N GLU A 17 -6.13 10.32 17.90
CA GLU A 17 -5.93 11.61 18.55
C GLU A 17 -5.85 12.75 17.51
N PRO A 18 -6.36 13.95 17.81
CA PRO A 18 -6.39 15.07 16.86
C PRO A 18 -5.01 15.38 16.23
N GLU A 19 -3.95 15.25 17.03
CA GLU A 19 -2.57 15.47 16.63
C GLU A 19 -2.06 14.41 15.63
N GLN A 20 -2.63 13.21 15.67
CA GLN A 20 -2.27 12.11 14.78
C GLN A 20 -3.03 12.16 13.45
N LYS A 21 -4.17 12.85 13.37
CA LYS A 21 -5.03 12.89 12.18
C LYS A 21 -4.30 13.31 10.90
N PRO A 22 -3.49 14.39 10.87
CA PRO A 22 -2.77 14.79 9.65
C PRO A 22 -1.80 13.69 9.17
N ARG A 23 -1.19 12.96 10.11
CA ARG A 23 -0.30 11.84 9.81
C ARG A 23 -1.07 10.65 9.24
N VAL A 24 -2.25 10.33 9.79
CA VAL A 24 -3.11 9.27 9.25
C VAL A 24 -3.59 9.62 7.84
N GLU A 25 -3.97 10.86 7.59
CA GLU A 25 -4.37 11.34 6.26
C GLU A 25 -3.25 11.21 5.24
N ALA A 26 -2.02 11.62 5.59
CA ALA A 26 -0.85 11.43 4.75
C ALA A 26 -0.62 9.94 4.43
N PHE A 27 -0.73 9.06 5.43
CA PHE A 27 -0.61 7.61 5.23
C PHE A 27 -1.70 7.03 4.35
N ILE A 28 -2.94 7.51 4.45
CA ILE A 28 -4.02 7.11 3.54
C ILE A 28 -3.67 7.51 2.11
N GLN A 29 -3.18 8.72 1.89
CA GLN A 29 -2.79 9.20 0.57
C GLN A 29 -1.64 8.37 -0.02
N ASP A 30 -0.58 8.15 0.76
CA ASP A 30 0.59 7.36 0.33
C ASP A 30 0.20 5.90 0.03
N ALA A 31 -0.59 5.27 0.90
CA ALA A 31 -1.07 3.91 0.68
C ALA A 31 -1.94 3.83 -0.58
N SER A 32 -2.82 4.81 -0.80
CA SER A 32 -3.67 4.87 -1.99
C SER A 32 -2.83 4.98 -3.27
N ALA A 33 -1.82 5.84 -3.28
CA ALA A 33 -0.91 6.00 -4.42
C ALA A 33 -0.16 4.69 -4.73
N LEU A 34 0.44 4.06 -3.72
CA LEU A 34 1.17 2.79 -3.92
C LEU A 34 0.27 1.65 -4.42
N ILE A 35 -0.96 1.57 -3.91
CA ILE A 35 -1.92 0.54 -4.34
C ILE A 35 -2.39 0.82 -5.77
N ALA A 36 -2.65 2.09 -6.12
CA ALA A 36 -3.01 2.50 -7.47
C ALA A 36 -1.90 2.14 -8.46
N ASP A 37 -0.64 2.47 -8.14
CA ASP A 37 0.52 2.11 -8.95
C ASP A 37 0.68 0.59 -9.11
N TYR A 38 0.46 -0.17 -8.03
CA TYR A 38 0.57 -1.63 -8.07
C TYR A 38 -0.54 -2.28 -8.92
N CYS A 39 -1.77 -1.77 -8.84
CA CYS A 39 -2.93 -2.34 -9.54
C CYS A 39 -3.08 -1.83 -10.98
N GLY A 40 -2.57 -0.64 -11.28
CA GLY A 40 -2.76 0.05 -12.56
C GLY A 40 -4.24 0.27 -12.86
N SER A 41 -4.67 -0.04 -14.09
CA SER A 41 -6.07 0.13 -14.53
C SER A 41 -7.09 -0.73 -13.79
N GLY A 42 -6.66 -1.68 -12.97
CA GLY A 42 -7.55 -2.47 -12.11
C GLY A 42 -7.79 -1.86 -10.72
N TYR A 43 -7.19 -0.70 -10.44
CA TYR A 43 -7.43 0.02 -9.20
C TYR A 43 -8.88 0.51 -9.13
N ARG A 44 -9.53 0.17 -8.01
CA ARG A 44 -10.91 0.54 -7.69
C ARG A 44 -11.01 0.82 -6.20
N GLU A 45 -11.07 2.10 -5.85
CA GLU A 45 -11.06 2.52 -4.45
C GLU A 45 -12.28 2.01 -3.65
N ASP A 46 -13.42 1.83 -4.33
CA ASP A 46 -14.63 1.26 -3.76
C ASP A 46 -14.55 -0.26 -3.51
N ALA A 47 -13.56 -0.96 -4.08
CA ALA A 47 -13.47 -2.40 -3.96
C ALA A 47 -13.13 -2.81 -2.51
N PRO A 48 -13.90 -3.74 -1.90
CA PRO A 48 -13.73 -4.09 -0.48
C PRO A 48 -12.35 -4.67 -0.17
N GLY A 49 -11.74 -5.39 -1.12
CA GLY A 49 -10.39 -5.90 -0.98
C GLY A 49 -9.31 -4.81 -0.98
N ILE A 50 -9.50 -3.76 -1.79
CA ILE A 50 -8.56 -2.63 -1.85
C ILE A 50 -8.65 -1.83 -0.55
N ARG A 51 -9.87 -1.51 -0.08
CA ARG A 51 -10.09 -0.90 1.24
C ARG A 51 -9.47 -1.74 2.36
N ALA A 52 -9.62 -3.07 2.29
CA ALA A 52 -9.03 -3.98 3.27
C ALA A 52 -7.52 -3.82 3.38
N VAL A 53 -6.83 -3.83 2.25
CA VAL A 53 -5.38 -3.70 2.17
C VAL A 53 -4.93 -2.30 2.59
N LEU A 54 -5.59 -1.25 2.11
CA LEU A 54 -5.25 0.14 2.43
C LEU A 54 -5.26 0.38 3.95
N CYS A 55 -6.35 0.03 4.65
CA CYS A 55 -6.37 0.23 6.09
C CYS A 55 -5.32 -0.63 6.82
N SER A 56 -5.03 -1.85 6.33
CA SER A 56 -4.00 -2.69 6.96
C SER A 56 -2.59 -2.10 6.82
N GLU A 57 -2.28 -1.45 5.70
CA GLU A 57 -0.99 -0.77 5.50
C GLU A 57 -0.89 0.48 6.36
N VAL A 58 -1.96 1.29 6.44
CA VAL A 58 -1.99 2.48 7.30
C VAL A 58 -1.78 2.10 8.77
N ILE A 59 -2.51 1.09 9.28
CA ILE A 59 -2.35 0.61 10.66
C ILE A 59 -0.92 0.10 10.89
N ARG A 60 -0.36 -0.64 9.92
CA ARG A 60 1.03 -1.11 9.99
C ARG A 60 2.02 0.04 10.06
N TRP A 61 1.85 1.09 9.26
CA TRP A 61 2.72 2.28 9.29
C TRP A 61 2.55 3.11 10.55
N LEU A 62 1.36 3.11 11.15
CA LEU A 62 1.14 3.73 12.46
C LEU A 62 1.83 2.94 13.58
N ALA A 63 1.89 1.61 13.47
CA ALA A 63 2.57 0.75 14.44
C ALA A 63 4.10 0.86 14.38
N VAL A 64 4.66 1.20 13.22
CA VAL A 64 6.10 1.49 13.08
C VAL A 64 6.36 2.92 13.53
N GLN A 65 6.78 3.10 14.79
CA GLN A 65 7.28 4.39 15.26
C GLN A 65 8.62 4.72 14.57
N PRO A 66 8.78 5.88 13.91
CA PRO A 66 10.09 6.41 13.61
C PRO A 66 10.66 7.00 14.91
N GLY A 67 11.22 6.15 15.74
CA GLY A 67 11.76 6.53 17.04
C GLY A 67 12.72 5.46 17.50
N ILE A 68 14.00 5.83 17.57
CA ILE A 68 15.13 5.03 18.02
C ILE A 68 14.75 4.19 19.24
N VAL A 69 14.78 2.87 19.12
CA VAL A 69 14.86 1.97 20.27
C VAL A 69 16.34 1.65 20.43
N SER A 70 17.07 2.50 21.16
CA SER A 70 18.36 2.08 21.69
C SER A 70 18.06 1.16 22.87
N GLU A 71 18.19 -0.15 22.64
CA GLU A 71 18.18 -1.11 23.73
C GLU A 71 19.64 -1.33 24.15
N ARG A 72 20.02 -0.83 25.32
CA ARG A 72 21.33 -1.10 25.91
C ARG A 72 21.24 -2.39 26.71
N VAL A 73 21.66 -3.50 26.13
CA VAL A 73 21.83 -4.77 26.84
C VAL A 73 23.32 -4.95 27.15
N GLY A 74 23.72 -4.54 28.36
CA GLY A 74 25.14 -4.60 28.79
C GLY A 74 26.02 -3.62 28.02
N ASP A 75 27.11 -4.12 27.41
CA ASP A 75 28.10 -3.35 26.64
C ASP A 75 27.77 -3.26 25.13
N VAL A 76 26.66 -3.86 24.68
CA VAL A 76 26.27 -3.84 23.27
C VAL A 76 25.17 -2.81 23.05
N GLU A 77 25.50 -1.76 22.30
CA GLU A 77 24.54 -0.78 21.79
C GLU A 77 24.05 -1.25 20.42
N VAL A 78 22.78 -1.68 20.35
CA VAL A 78 22.15 -1.98 19.06
C VAL A 78 21.40 -0.74 18.60
N GLN A 79 22.04 0.06 17.76
CA GLN A 79 21.39 1.14 17.06
C GLN A 79 20.73 0.57 15.80
N PHE A 80 19.40 0.40 15.84
CA PHE A 80 18.64 0.25 14.61
C PHE A 80 18.64 1.61 13.91
N GLY A 81 19.59 1.78 12.99
CA GLY A 81 19.60 2.93 12.08
C GLY A 81 18.21 3.07 11.48
N SER A 82 17.63 4.27 11.61
CA SER A 82 16.39 4.67 10.96
C SER A 82 16.58 4.59 9.45
N SER A 83 16.63 3.38 8.91
CA SER A 83 16.12 3.13 7.59
C SER A 83 14.65 3.47 7.73
N ALA A 84 14.29 4.69 7.32
CA ALA A 84 12.91 5.00 7.00
C ALA A 84 12.46 3.81 6.15
N SER A 85 11.68 2.90 6.74
CA SER A 85 11.14 1.78 6.01
C SER A 85 10.31 2.46 4.95
N ALA A 86 10.84 2.54 3.74
CA ALA A 86 10.21 3.24 2.64
C ALA A 86 8.77 2.75 2.66
N GLN A 87 7.81 3.67 2.76
CA GLN A 87 6.39 3.31 2.74
C GLN A 87 6.19 2.51 1.47
N GLN A 88 6.15 1.20 1.64
CA GLN A 88 6.14 0.21 0.60
C GLN A 88 5.06 -0.78 0.99
N LEU A 89 4.34 -1.27 -0.01
CA LEU A 89 3.35 -2.32 0.20
C LEU A 89 4.01 -3.55 0.78
N SER A 90 3.45 -4.05 1.89
CA SER A 90 3.88 -5.30 2.49
C SER A 90 3.77 -6.48 1.51
N PRO A 91 4.53 -7.57 1.71
CA PRO A 91 4.39 -8.78 0.92
C PRO A 91 2.97 -9.37 0.93
N ALA A 92 2.28 -9.27 2.08
CA ALA A 92 0.89 -9.70 2.24
C ALA A 92 -0.07 -8.85 1.41
N ALA A 93 0.09 -7.52 1.43
CA ALA A 93 -0.67 -6.60 0.59
C ALA A 93 -0.50 -6.92 -0.90
N ARG A 94 0.74 -7.11 -1.36
CA ARG A 94 1.03 -7.47 -2.77
C ARG A 94 0.34 -8.79 -3.16
N THR A 95 0.35 -9.78 -2.27
CA THR A 95 -0.33 -11.07 -2.51
C THR A 95 -1.83 -10.89 -2.64
N SER A 96 -2.45 -10.11 -1.75
CA SER A 96 -3.88 -9.82 -1.77
C SER A 96 -4.30 -9.00 -3.01
N LEU A 97 -3.46 -8.03 -3.42
CA LEU A 97 -3.70 -7.16 -4.56
C LEU A 97 -3.46 -7.82 -5.92
N LYS A 98 -2.81 -8.98 -5.96
CA LYS A 98 -2.48 -9.70 -7.21
C LYS A 98 -3.70 -9.93 -8.11
N ARG A 99 -4.90 -10.07 -7.53
CA ARG A 99 -6.16 -10.24 -8.27
C ARG A 99 -6.65 -8.98 -8.99
N TYR A 100 -6.26 -7.80 -8.51
CA TYR A 100 -6.61 -6.50 -9.08
C TYR A 100 -5.59 -6.01 -10.10
N ARG A 101 -4.41 -6.63 -10.13
CA ARG A 101 -3.35 -6.28 -11.07
C ARG A 101 -3.65 -6.84 -12.46
N ARG A 102 -3.53 -6.00 -13.50
CA ARG A 102 -3.59 -6.45 -14.89
C ARG A 102 -2.48 -7.46 -15.16
N LYS A 103 -2.85 -8.64 -15.67
CA LYS A 103 -1.88 -9.63 -16.16
C LYS A 103 -1.39 -9.18 -17.53
N LEU A 104 -0.07 -9.21 -17.74
CA LEU A 104 0.50 -9.03 -19.07
C LEU A 104 0.08 -10.24 -19.92
N THR A 105 -0.72 -10.00 -20.94
CA THR A 105 -1.05 -10.98 -21.97
C THR A 105 -0.29 -10.61 -23.24
N SER A 106 0.44 -11.56 -23.81
CA SER A 106 1.02 -11.41 -25.14
C SER A 106 -0.06 -11.64 -26.19
N ILE A 107 -0.19 -10.72 -27.14
CA ILE A 107 -1.02 -10.92 -28.33
C ILE A 107 -0.07 -11.31 -29.47
N SER A 108 -0.22 -12.53 -29.99
CA SER A 108 0.52 -12.96 -31.18
C SER A 108 -0.11 -12.31 -32.41
N LEU A 109 0.63 -11.43 -33.08
CA LEU A 109 0.21 -10.84 -34.35
C LEU A 109 0.64 -11.76 -35.49
N THR A 110 -0.32 -12.35 -36.20
CA THR A 110 -0.08 -13.01 -37.48
C THR A 110 -0.34 -12.03 -38.61
N ARG A 111 0.63 -11.81 -39.49
CA ARG A 111 0.46 -11.02 -40.71
C ARG A 111 -0.50 -11.77 -41.63
N GLY A 112 -1.69 -11.21 -41.86
CA GLY A 112 -2.60 -11.69 -42.90
C GLY A 112 -1.93 -11.51 -44.28
N PRO A 113 -2.20 -12.39 -45.25
CA PRO A 113 -1.60 -12.29 -46.59
C PRO A 113 -1.93 -10.92 -47.19
N ASP A 114 -0.89 -10.21 -47.67
CA ASP A 114 -1.03 -8.94 -48.37
C ASP A 114 -1.90 -9.18 -49.63
N GLU A 115 -3.15 -8.68 -49.64
CA GLU A 115 -3.96 -8.66 -50.85
C GLU A 115 -3.29 -7.71 -51.86
N VAL A 116 -2.73 -8.30 -52.90
CA VAL A 116 -2.15 -7.61 -54.05
C VAL A 116 -3.30 -6.94 -54.81
N LEU A 117 -3.44 -5.62 -54.65
CA LEU A 117 -4.28 -4.79 -55.51
C LEU A 117 -3.76 -4.89 -56.95
N GLN A 118 -4.56 -5.53 -57.81
CA GLN A 118 -4.42 -5.50 -59.27
C GLN A 118 -4.82 -4.13 -59.83
#